data_AF-A0A9E3A5I0-F1
#
_entry.id   AF-A0A9E3A5I0-F1
#
_cell.length_a   1.000
_cell.length_b   1.000
_cell.length_c   1.000
_cell.angle_alpha   90.00
_cell.angle_beta   90.00
_cell.angle_gamma   90.00
#
_symmetry.space_group_name_H-M   'P 1'
#
loop_
_entity.id
_entity.type
_entity.pdbx_description
1 polymer ?
#
loop_
_entity_poly.entity_id
_entity_poly.type
_entity_poly.pdbx_seq_one_letter_code
_entity_poly.pdbx_strand_id
1 'polypeptide(L)'
;MNPERDAAKSNLLLGFLLAYMVGSFIHHFHNAQFVAEYPNMPGGFPASVAYFVWGAATLVGLLGYYFARRGHELLGLGAVGVYAAYGLMVLGHYKLAPISAHTTGANVTMHSSSSPQRSSSPP
;
A
#
# COMPACT_ATOMS: atom_id res chain seq x y z
N MET A 1 15.86 -27.61 18.47
CA MET A 1 15.71 -26.46 17.55
C MET A 1 16.65 -26.69 16.37
N ASN A 2 16.21 -26.53 15.12
CA ASN A 2 17.06 -26.79 13.94
C ASN A 2 17.39 -25.43 13.29
N PRO A 3 18.64 -24.95 13.41
CA PRO A 3 19.03 -23.60 12.99
C PRO A 3 18.83 -23.35 11.49
N GLU A 4 19.00 -24.37 10.63
CA GLU A 4 18.79 -24.23 9.19
C GLU A 4 17.30 -24.01 8.86
N ARG A 5 16.43 -24.79 9.50
CA ARG A 5 14.98 -24.67 9.32
C ARG A 5 14.47 -23.31 9.80
N ASP A 6 15.00 -22.81 10.90
CA ASP A 6 14.56 -21.54 11.49
C ASP A 6 15.07 -20.34 10.65
N ALA A 7 16.26 -20.46 10.06
CA ALA A 7 16.75 -19.51 9.05
C ALA A 7 15.90 -19.53 7.77
N ALA A 8 15.53 -20.70 7.26
CA ALA A 8 14.67 -20.83 6.07
C ALA A 8 13.28 -20.21 6.28
N LYS A 9 12.64 -20.47 7.42
CA LYS A 9 11.36 -19.84 7.81
C LYS A 9 11.48 -18.32 7.88
N SER A 10 12.57 -17.84 8.47
CA SER A 10 12.84 -16.41 8.57
C SER A 10 13.03 -15.75 7.20
N ASN A 11 13.77 -16.39 6.30
CA ASN A 11 13.98 -15.88 4.94
C ASN A 11 12.67 -15.88 4.14
N LEU A 12 11.85 -16.91 4.31
CA LEU A 12 10.53 -16.98 3.68
C LEU A 12 9.60 -15.86 4.21
N LEU A 13 9.59 -15.65 5.52
CA LEU A 13 8.82 -14.57 6.14
C LEU A 13 9.27 -13.19 5.61
N LEU A 14 10.58 -12.97 5.51
CA LEU A 14 11.13 -11.75 4.92
C LEU A 14 10.70 -11.60 3.46
N GLY A 15 10.76 -12.68 2.67
CA GLY A 15 10.30 -12.67 1.28
C GLY A 15 8.84 -12.26 1.15
N PHE A 16 7.94 -12.82 1.97
CA PHE A 16 6.54 -12.41 1.98
C PHE A 16 6.35 -10.97 2.44
N LEU A 17 7.09 -10.52 3.45
CA LEU A 17 7.02 -9.14 3.93
C LEU A 17 7.42 -8.14 2.84
N LEU A 18 8.49 -8.43 2.10
CA LEU A 18 8.97 -7.59 1.00
C LEU A 18 7.98 -7.57 -0.16
N ALA A 19 7.47 -8.74 -0.57
CA ALA A 19 6.46 -8.82 -1.64
C ALA A 19 5.20 -8.02 -1.27
N TYR A 20 4.73 -8.17 -0.03
CA TYR A 20 3.57 -7.44 0.46
C TYR A 20 3.84 -5.93 0.63
N MET A 21 5.03 -5.54 1.08
CA MET A 21 5.45 -4.13 1.15
C MET A 21 5.43 -3.46 -0.23
N VAL A 22 5.94 -4.13 -1.27
CA VAL A 22 5.93 -3.62 -2.64
C VAL A 22 4.49 -3.53 -3.18
N GLY A 23 3.70 -4.59 -3.03
CA GLY A 23 2.31 -4.61 -3.51
C GLY A 23 1.45 -3.53 -2.82
N SER A 24 1.57 -3.41 -1.50
CA SER A 24 0.86 -2.39 -0.73
C SER A 24 1.35 -0.98 -1.04
N PHE A 25 2.64 -0.78 -1.36
CA PHE A 25 3.15 0.50 -1.81
C PHE A 25 2.53 0.92 -3.14
N ILE A 26 2.52 0.03 -4.14
CA ILE A 26 1.91 0.30 -5.46
C ILE A 26 0.44 0.70 -5.28
N HIS A 27 -0.29 0.00 -4.40
CA HIS A 27 -1.67 0.35 -4.07
C HIS A 27 -1.80 1.76 -3.47
N HIS A 28 -1.02 2.10 -2.45
CA HIS A 28 -1.09 3.42 -1.82
C HIS A 28 -0.63 4.56 -2.73
N PHE A 29 0.38 4.29 -3.56
CA PHE A 29 0.85 5.21 -4.58
C PHE A 29 -0.28 5.52 -5.57
N HIS A 30 -0.95 4.49 -6.08
CA HIS A 30 -2.12 4.67 -6.94
C HIS A 30 -3.22 5.46 -6.21
N ASN A 31 -3.55 5.12 -4.97
CA ASN A 31 -4.56 5.85 -4.21
C ASN A 31 -4.20 7.34 -4.05
N ALA A 32 -2.93 7.65 -3.80
CA ALA A 32 -2.45 9.03 -3.69
C ALA A 32 -2.63 9.81 -5.01
N GLN A 33 -2.40 9.18 -6.16
CA GLN A 33 -2.56 9.82 -7.48
C GLN A 33 -4.03 10.10 -7.81
N PHE A 34 -4.92 9.17 -7.48
CA PHE A 34 -6.32 9.19 -7.94
C PHE A 34 -7.33 9.57 -6.84
N VAL A 35 -6.87 10.03 -5.68
CA VAL A 35 -7.74 10.34 -4.53
C VAL A 35 -8.87 11.33 -4.85
N ALA A 36 -8.63 12.25 -5.79
CA ALA A 36 -9.63 13.24 -6.23
C ALA A 36 -10.75 12.64 -7.10
N GLU A 37 -10.52 11.46 -7.68
CA GLU A 37 -11.47 10.76 -8.55
C GLU A 37 -12.40 9.82 -7.77
N TYR A 38 -12.19 9.70 -6.45
CA TYR A 38 -12.95 8.79 -5.61
C TYR A 38 -14.33 9.41 -5.29
N PRO A 39 -15.44 8.79 -5.76
CA PRO A 39 -16.76 9.43 -5.73
C PRO A 39 -17.29 9.64 -4.30
N ASN A 40 -16.83 8.86 -3.34
CA ASN A 40 -17.26 8.90 -1.94
C ASN A 40 -16.17 9.45 -1.01
N MET A 41 -15.12 10.06 -1.55
CA MET A 41 -14.04 10.63 -0.74
C MET A 41 -14.45 12.02 -0.26
N PRO A 42 -14.23 12.35 1.03
CA PRO A 42 -14.39 13.72 1.50
C PRO A 42 -13.53 14.68 0.68
N GLY A 43 -14.12 15.79 0.23
CA GLY A 43 -13.39 16.80 -0.53
C GLY A 43 -12.17 17.31 0.24
N GLY A 44 -11.05 17.46 -0.46
CA GLY A 44 -9.80 17.96 0.12
C GLY A 44 -8.97 16.91 0.90
N PHE A 45 -9.27 15.62 0.77
CA PHE A 45 -8.46 14.58 1.38
C PHE A 45 -7.02 14.59 0.82
N PRO A 46 -5.98 14.78 1.66
CA PRO A 46 -4.62 14.93 1.15
C PRO A 46 -4.03 13.60 0.66
N ALA A 47 -3.42 13.61 -0.52
CA ALA A 47 -2.67 12.48 -1.06
C ALA A 47 -1.55 12.00 -0.11
N SER A 48 -0.98 12.91 0.69
CA SER A 48 0.06 12.60 1.69
C SER A 48 -0.39 11.59 2.75
N VAL A 49 -1.69 11.53 3.06
CA VAL A 49 -2.24 10.59 4.04
C VAL A 49 -2.05 9.14 3.57
N ALA A 50 -2.18 8.86 2.28
CA ALA A 50 -1.96 7.51 1.76
C ALA A 50 -0.52 7.03 2.02
N TYR A 51 0.48 7.89 1.80
CA TYR A 51 1.88 7.56 2.10
C TYR A 51 2.14 7.42 3.60
N PHE A 52 1.55 8.27 4.43
CA PHE A 52 1.69 8.19 5.88
C PHE A 52 1.13 6.87 6.43
N VAL A 53 -0.09 6.50 6.01
CA VAL A 53 -0.73 5.27 6.46
C VAL A 53 0.07 4.05 6.01
N TRP A 54 0.52 4.02 4.75
CA TRP A 54 1.41 2.97 4.26
C TRP A 54 2.68 2.86 5.09
N GLY A 55 3.40 3.98 5.28
CA GLY A 55 4.66 3.99 6.01
C GLY A 55 4.51 3.53 7.46
N ALA A 56 3.45 3.97 8.16
CA ALA A 56 3.15 3.55 9.51
C ALA A 56 2.85 2.04 9.58
N ALA A 57 2.02 1.51 8.67
CA ALA A 57 1.71 0.08 8.62
C ALA A 57 2.94 -0.77 8.29
N THR A 58 3.74 -0.36 7.30
CA THR A 58 4.99 -1.04 6.92
C THR A 58 5.97 -1.06 8.08
N LEU A 59 6.11 0.03 8.84
CA LEU A 59 6.97 0.07 10.03
C LEU A 59 6.54 -0.97 11.08
N VAL A 60 5.23 -1.13 11.32
CA VAL A 60 4.71 -2.19 12.21
C VAL A 60 5.12 -3.57 11.73
N GLY A 61 5.01 -3.84 10.43
CA GLY A 61 5.44 -5.11 9.84
C GLY A 61 6.95 -5.38 9.98
N LEU A 62 7.78 -4.36 9.72
CA LEU A 62 9.24 -4.45 9.87
C LEU A 62 9.67 -4.66 11.32
N LEU A 63 9.05 -3.94 12.26
CA LEU A 63 9.29 -4.14 13.70
C LEU A 63 8.85 -5.53 14.15
N GLY A 64 7.73 -6.04 13.62
CA GLY A 64 7.29 -7.41 13.87
C GLY A 64 8.32 -8.45 13.42
N TYR A 65 8.82 -8.31 12.20
CA TYR A 65 9.90 -9.16 11.71
C TYR A 65 11.16 -9.07 12.58
N TYR A 66 11.57 -7.86 12.96
CA TYR A 66 12.71 -7.65 13.87
C TYR A 66 12.52 -8.38 15.21
N PHE A 67 11.36 -8.27 15.85
CA PHE A 67 11.09 -8.95 17.13
C PHE A 67 11.07 -10.47 16.98
N ALA A 68 10.49 -11.01 15.90
CA ALA A 68 10.53 -12.44 15.61
C ALA A 68 11.98 -12.95 15.47
N ARG A 69 12.87 -12.17 14.84
CA ARG A 69 14.30 -12.50 14.70
C ARG A 69 15.06 -12.50 16.03
N ARG A 70 14.58 -11.78 17.05
CA ARG A 70 15.23 -11.64 18.35
C ARG A 70 14.71 -12.62 19.41
N GLY A 71 13.85 -13.57 19.01
CA GLY A 71 13.28 -14.58 19.90
C GLY A 71 11.95 -14.18 20.55
N HIS A 72 11.42 -13.00 20.25
CA HIS A 72 10.11 -12.56 20.71
C HIS A 72 9.02 -12.99 19.73
N GLU A 73 8.86 -14.30 19.54
CA GLU A 73 8.06 -14.88 18.45
C GLU A 73 6.60 -14.41 18.46
N LEU A 74 5.90 -14.48 19.61
CA LEU A 74 4.49 -14.07 19.70
C LEU A 74 4.27 -12.59 19.38
N LEU A 75 5.13 -11.72 19.92
CA LEU A 75 5.07 -10.28 19.66
C LEU A 75 5.36 -9.98 18.18
N GLY A 76 6.39 -10.62 17.64
CA GLY A 76 6.79 -10.43 16.25
C GLY A 76 5.73 -10.91 15.26
N LEU A 77 5.22 -12.13 15.44
CA LEU A 77 4.15 -12.68 14.61
C LEU A 77 2.84 -11.92 14.79
N GLY A 78 2.53 -11.43 15.99
CA GLY A 78 1.37 -10.57 16.24
C GLY A 78 1.44 -9.27 15.42
N ALA A 79 2.58 -8.57 15.46
CA ALA A 79 2.78 -7.34 14.69
C ALA A 79 2.76 -7.58 13.17
N VAL A 80 3.39 -8.66 12.68
CA VAL A 80 3.29 -9.05 11.26
C VAL A 80 1.85 -9.41 10.89
N GLY A 81 1.12 -10.09 11.78
CA GLY A 81 -0.29 -10.44 11.60
C GLY A 81 -1.17 -9.19 11.48
N VAL A 82 -0.95 -8.18 12.31
CA VAL A 82 -1.64 -6.87 12.20
C VAL A 82 -1.34 -6.22 10.85
N TYR A 83 -0.08 -6.21 10.42
CA TYR A 83 0.30 -5.65 9.12
C TYR A 83 -0.35 -6.40 7.94
N ALA A 84 -0.43 -7.73 8.01
CA ALA A 84 -1.11 -8.54 7.01
C ALA A 84 -2.64 -8.32 7.01
N ALA A 85 -3.26 -8.26 8.19
CA ALA A 85 -4.69 -8.01 8.34
C ALA A 85 -5.08 -6.62 7.83
N TYR A 86 -4.23 -5.62 8.05
CA TYR A 86 -4.39 -4.29 7.47
C TYR A 86 -4.51 -4.35 5.93
N GLY A 87 -3.79 -5.25 5.26
CA GLY A 87 -3.90 -5.45 3.81
C GLY A 87 -5.24 -6.00 3.36
N LEU A 88 -5.88 -6.83 4.19
CA LEU A 88 -7.22 -7.36 3.91
C LEU A 88 -8.32 -6.29 4.02
N MET A 89 -8.06 -5.19 4.74
CA MET A 89 -8.97 -4.05 4.83
C MET A 89 -9.17 -3.34 3.49
N VAL A 90 -8.34 -3.62 2.48
CA VAL A 90 -8.53 -3.16 1.10
C VAL A 90 -9.90 -3.56 0.53
N LEU A 91 -10.49 -4.67 0.99
CA LEU A 91 -11.83 -5.09 0.57
C LEU A 91 -12.91 -4.08 0.99
N GLY A 92 -12.72 -3.43 2.14
CA GLY A 92 -13.60 -2.35 2.60
C GLY A 92 -13.43 -1.05 1.80
N HIS A 93 -12.29 -0.87 1.14
CA HIS A 93 -11.98 0.32 0.34
C HIS A 93 -12.86 0.44 -0.91
N TYR A 94 -13.45 -0.66 -1.40
CA TYR A 94 -14.42 -0.60 -2.50
C TYR A 94 -15.68 0.22 -2.19
N LYS A 95 -15.92 0.57 -0.92
CA LYS A 95 -16.95 1.55 -0.56
C LYS A 95 -16.55 2.98 -0.93
N LEU A 96 -15.26 3.30 -0.90
CA LEU A 96 -14.72 4.62 -1.22
C LEU A 96 -14.42 4.76 -2.72
N ALA A 97 -13.82 3.72 -3.31
CA ALA A 97 -13.49 3.62 -4.72
C ALA A 97 -14.05 2.30 -5.27
N PRO A 98 -15.26 2.29 -5.86
CA PRO A 98 -15.85 1.08 -6.41
C PRO A 98 -14.94 0.42 -7.46
N ILE A 99 -15.02 -0.90 -7.64
CA ILE A 99 -14.26 -1.61 -8.69
C ILE A 99 -14.49 -0.98 -10.08
N SER A 100 -15.69 -0.44 -10.34
CA SER A 100 -16.00 0.29 -11.58
C SER A 100 -15.26 1.62 -11.74
N ALA A 101 -14.79 2.22 -10.65
CA ALA A 101 -13.86 3.35 -10.68
C ALA A 101 -12.40 2.90 -10.90
N HIS A 102 -12.09 1.62 -10.68
CA HIS A 102 -10.82 0.98 -11.00
C HIS A 102 -10.85 0.27 -12.38
N THR A 103 -11.38 0.93 -13.43
CA THR A 103 -11.32 0.34 -14.78
C THR A 103 -9.89 0.34 -15.32
N THR A 104 -9.62 -0.60 -16.23
CA THR A 104 -8.30 -0.89 -16.85
C THR A 104 -7.53 0.35 -17.33
N GLY A 105 -8.19 1.48 -17.60
CA GLY A 105 -7.57 2.76 -17.97
C GLY A 105 -6.69 3.40 -16.87
N ALA A 106 -7.02 3.20 -15.59
CA ALA A 106 -6.23 3.73 -14.47
C ALA A 106 -4.84 3.06 -14.34
N ASN A 107 -4.70 1.82 -14.84
CA ASN A 107 -3.41 1.12 -14.92
C ASN A 107 -2.61 1.41 -16.21
N VAL A 108 -3.20 2.10 -17.22
CA VAL A 108 -2.56 2.33 -18.54
C VAL A 108 -2.11 3.78 -18.76
N THR A 109 -2.49 4.73 -17.89
CA THR A 109 -2.11 6.14 -18.10
C THR A 109 -0.76 6.46 -17.47
N MET A 110 0.30 5.83 -17.99
CA MET A 110 1.69 6.28 -17.81
C MET A 110 2.26 6.99 -19.04
N HIS A 111 1.46 7.29 -20.09
CA HIS A 111 1.85 8.22 -21.15
C HIS A 111 0.64 8.94 -21.78
N SER A 112 0.85 10.22 -22.16
CA SER A 112 -0.10 11.21 -22.73
C SER A 112 -0.93 11.97 -21.67
N SER A 113 -0.79 13.27 -21.42
CA SER A 113 -0.16 14.37 -22.14
C SER A 113 0.14 15.51 -21.16
N SER A 114 1.36 16.05 -21.17
CA SER A 114 1.55 17.45 -20.78
C SER A 114 0.92 18.29 -21.88
N SER A 115 -0.33 18.72 -21.71
CA SER A 115 -0.91 19.75 -22.55
C SER A 115 -0.51 21.11 -21.94
N PRO A 116 0.33 21.93 -22.60
CA PRO A 116 0.56 23.29 -22.15
C PRO A 116 -0.71 24.10 -22.43
N GLN A 117 -1.30 24.58 -21.34
CA GLN A 117 -1.85 25.92 -21.16
C GLN A 117 -2.61 26.57 -22.34
N ARG A 118 -3.91 26.81 -22.10
CA ARG A 118 -4.78 27.76 -22.80
C ARG A 118 -4.02 29.01 -23.30
N SER A 119 -4.20 29.36 -24.57
CA SER A 119 -4.24 30.75 -24.99
C SER A 119 -5.55 31.02 -25.74
N SER A 120 -6.39 31.84 -25.13
CA SER A 120 -7.53 32.51 -25.74
C SER A 120 -7.04 33.83 -26.34
N SER A 121 -7.34 34.11 -27.61
CA SER A 121 -7.74 35.45 -28.13
C SER A 121 -8.02 35.37 -29.64
N PRO A 122 -9.16 35.88 -30.14
CA PRO A 122 -9.41 36.06 -31.58
C PRO A 122 -9.14 37.51 -32.04
N PRO A 123 -8.91 37.72 -33.34
CA PRO A 123 -9.46 38.87 -34.06
C PRO A 123 -10.66 38.48 -34.94
#